data_AF-A0A3L8BMP2-F1
#
_entry.id   AF-A0A3L8BMP2-F1
#
_cell.length_a   1.000
_cell.length_b   1.000
_cell.length_c   1.000
_cell.angle_alpha   90.00
_cell.angle_beta   90.00
_cell.angle_gamma   90.00
#
_symmetry.space_group_name_H-M   'P 1'
#
loop_
_entity.id
_entity.type
_entity.pdbx_description
1 polymer ?
#
loop_
_entity_poly.entity_id
_entity_poly.type
_entity_poly.pdbx_seq_one_letter_code
_entity_poly.pdbx_strand_id
1 'polypeptide(L)'
;MVKAQIILVMLGTMVAVGVLVTENFLVECGLIGSLTLVLATWAWRARVRENAKPPAINHIAMADIPVIDRAVQDNEAAYENITRKVHSLDKAIRDSSSTLSQSFSGLAASSNQTNHLINDVMKSVTGRNNKAKHDDEENVTVEKFAKEVSEILMQYVSLLIDVSEKSVQAVHHIGDMVSELDHMFTLLADIRTIAEQTNLLALNAAIEAARAGEAGRGFAVVADEVRKLSQDTNRLSEQIRNRGEVTKSTVTMVRDIVGAIASLDLNDAINAKGHVDNMLQGLEQTNQHISDTMDRLNGLNVDVNHHVSRAVQSMQFEDIITQVISEISQDLERLDLVNHRLGEVCNIATIKEHHMDRVSELENILAVKKKQSIMRDNSTSHPPAGDIDLF
;
A
#
# COMPACT_ATOMS: atom_id res chain seq x y z
N MET A 1 2.12 -14.21 88.41
CA MET A 1 2.97 -13.00 88.56
C MET A 1 4.24 -13.25 89.38
N VAL A 2 4.16 -13.80 90.60
CA VAL A 2 5.34 -13.98 91.49
C VAL A 2 6.44 -14.91 90.94
N LYS A 3 6.09 -16.02 90.26
CA LYS A 3 7.09 -16.93 89.66
C LYS A 3 7.89 -16.30 88.51
N ALA A 4 7.33 -15.32 87.79
CA ALA A 4 8.00 -14.65 86.67
C ALA A 4 9.03 -13.60 87.15
N GLN A 5 8.77 -12.94 88.28
CA GLN A 5 9.70 -11.97 88.87
C GLN A 5 10.96 -12.65 89.45
N ILE A 6 10.83 -13.84 90.02
CA ILE A 6 11.96 -14.60 90.59
C ILE A 6 12.91 -15.09 89.48
N ILE A 7 12.36 -15.55 88.34
CA ILE A 7 13.17 -15.98 87.19
C ILE A 7 13.93 -14.80 86.58
N LEU A 8 13.31 -13.62 86.52
CA LEU A 8 13.93 -12.41 85.94
C LEU A 8 15.09 -11.86 86.80
N VAL A 9 14.97 -11.96 88.13
CA VAL A 9 16.03 -11.57 89.07
C VAL A 9 17.20 -12.57 89.02
N MET A 10 16.92 -13.88 88.98
CA MET A 10 17.96 -14.92 88.85
C MET A 10 18.74 -14.80 87.52
N LEU A 11 18.03 -14.52 86.41
CA LEU A 11 18.67 -14.32 85.10
C LEU A 11 19.54 -13.05 85.10
N GLY A 12 19.07 -11.97 85.73
CA GLY A 12 19.83 -10.72 85.88
C GLY A 12 21.11 -10.89 86.69
N THR A 13 21.08 -11.69 87.77
CA THR A 13 22.27 -11.98 88.59
C THR A 13 23.28 -12.87 87.87
N MET A 14 22.83 -13.80 87.02
CA MET A 14 23.71 -14.70 86.27
C MET A 14 24.44 -13.95 85.14
N VAL A 15 23.77 -12.98 84.52
CA VAL A 15 24.35 -12.10 83.48
C VAL A 15 25.38 -11.12 84.07
N ALA A 16 25.14 -10.59 85.27
CA ALA A 16 26.10 -9.72 85.96
C ALA A 16 27.42 -10.43 86.31
N VAL A 17 27.38 -11.74 86.56
CA VAL A 17 28.57 -12.56 86.84
C VAL A 17 29.35 -12.89 85.56
N GLY A 18 28.68 -13.00 84.40
CA GLY A 18 29.35 -13.24 83.11
C GLY A 18 30.22 -12.07 82.65
N VAL A 19 29.74 -10.83 82.85
CA VAL A 19 30.42 -9.58 82.43
C VAL A 19 31.73 -9.31 83.18
N LEU A 20 31.97 -10.00 84.31
CA LEU A 20 33.17 -9.81 85.15
C LEU A 20 34.33 -10.74 84.77
N VAL A 21 34.15 -11.70 83.85
CA VAL A 21 35.08 -12.82 83.64
C VAL A 21 35.82 -12.78 82.29
N THR A 22 35.51 -11.86 81.36
CA THR A 22 36.12 -11.84 80.01
C THR A 22 36.50 -10.43 79.51
N GLU A 23 37.63 -10.28 78.81
CA GLU A 23 38.16 -8.99 78.29
C GLU A 23 37.40 -8.45 77.04
N ASN A 24 36.24 -9.00 76.66
CA ASN A 24 35.51 -8.66 75.43
C ASN A 24 34.15 -7.95 75.68
N PHE A 25 34.20 -6.84 76.43
CA PHE A 25 33.04 -6.06 76.88
C PHE A 25 32.06 -5.64 75.75
N LEU A 26 32.57 -5.35 74.55
CA LEU A 26 31.77 -4.90 73.41
C LEU A 26 30.91 -6.01 72.77
N VAL A 27 31.41 -7.26 72.76
CA VAL A 27 30.70 -8.39 72.13
C VAL A 27 29.57 -8.88 73.03
N GLU A 28 29.80 -8.91 74.34
CA GLU A 28 28.79 -9.34 75.31
C GLU A 28 27.63 -8.35 75.41
N CYS A 29 27.91 -7.04 75.39
CA CYS A 29 26.86 -6.01 75.34
C CYS A 29 26.00 -6.13 74.06
N GLY A 30 26.60 -6.48 72.93
CA GLY A 30 25.89 -6.69 71.66
C GLY A 30 24.95 -7.92 71.70
N LEU A 31 25.39 -9.02 72.30
CA LEU A 31 24.58 -10.23 72.47
C LEU A 31 23.42 -10.02 73.47
N ILE A 32 23.66 -9.27 74.55
CA ILE A 32 22.61 -8.93 75.52
C ILE A 32 21.58 -7.98 74.90
N GLY A 33 22.03 -7.00 74.11
CA GLY A 33 21.16 -6.10 73.36
C GLY A 33 20.26 -6.82 72.36
N SER A 34 20.79 -7.81 71.63
CA SER A 34 19.97 -8.59 70.68
C SER A 34 18.99 -9.53 71.39
N LEU A 35 19.40 -10.18 72.47
CA LEU A 35 18.53 -11.08 73.25
C LEU A 35 17.36 -10.32 73.90
N THR A 36 17.62 -9.12 74.44
CA THR A 36 16.56 -8.28 75.03
C THR A 36 15.58 -7.78 73.98
N LEU A 37 16.04 -7.47 72.77
CA LEU A 37 15.18 -7.04 71.65
C LEU A 37 14.33 -8.20 71.12
N VAL A 38 14.87 -9.42 71.07
CA VAL A 38 14.11 -10.65 70.74
C VAL A 38 13.08 -10.97 71.82
N LEU A 39 13.43 -10.85 73.10
CA LEU A 39 12.49 -11.08 74.20
C LEU A 39 11.41 -9.99 74.26
N ALA A 40 11.75 -8.74 73.98
CA ALA A 40 10.80 -7.64 73.89
C ALA A 40 9.83 -7.82 72.71
N THR A 41 10.32 -8.22 71.54
CA THR A 41 9.47 -8.52 70.37
C THR A 41 8.62 -9.77 70.58
N TRP A 42 9.15 -10.79 71.26
CA TRP A 42 8.37 -11.98 71.65
C TRP A 42 7.30 -11.65 72.68
N ALA A 43 7.61 -10.86 73.71
CA ALA A 43 6.66 -10.41 74.71
C ALA A 43 5.60 -9.47 74.12
N TRP A 44 5.99 -8.60 73.19
CA TRP A 44 5.06 -7.76 72.43
C TRP A 44 4.12 -8.63 71.57
N ARG A 45 4.66 -9.61 70.82
CA ARG A 45 3.83 -10.56 70.05
C ARG A 45 2.92 -11.42 70.92
N ALA A 46 3.39 -11.89 72.07
CA ALA A 46 2.60 -12.67 73.01
C ALA A 46 1.45 -11.81 73.59
N ARG A 47 1.73 -10.54 73.91
CA ARG A 47 0.73 -9.60 74.40
C ARG A 47 -0.25 -9.15 73.33
N VAL A 48 0.19 -9.01 72.09
CA VAL A 48 -0.70 -8.78 70.93
C VAL A 48 -1.56 -10.01 70.67
N ARG A 49 -1.06 -11.24 70.86
CA ARG A 49 -1.87 -12.48 70.76
C ARG A 49 -2.88 -12.63 71.90
N GLU A 50 -2.54 -12.27 73.13
CA GLU A 50 -3.48 -12.30 74.26
C GLU A 50 -4.54 -11.19 74.17
N ASN A 51 -4.21 -10.04 73.60
CA ASN A 51 -5.15 -8.92 73.41
C ASN A 51 -5.92 -8.99 72.09
N ALA A 52 -5.49 -9.79 71.11
CA ALA A 52 -6.27 -10.14 69.94
C ALA A 52 -7.34 -11.17 70.33
N LYS A 53 -8.39 -10.71 70.99
CA LYS A 53 -9.67 -11.44 70.97
C LYS A 53 -10.00 -11.69 69.49
N PRO A 54 -10.36 -12.92 69.06
CA PRO A 54 -11.01 -13.07 67.77
C PRO A 54 -12.18 -12.08 67.75
N PRO A 55 -12.46 -11.40 66.63
CA PRO A 55 -13.67 -10.59 66.56
C PRO A 55 -14.82 -11.49 67.03
N ALA A 56 -15.60 -11.02 67.99
CA ALA A 56 -16.81 -11.71 68.37
C ALA A 56 -17.58 -11.89 67.06
N ILE A 57 -17.76 -13.13 66.62
CA ILE A 57 -18.75 -13.45 65.60
C ILE A 57 -20.05 -13.12 66.31
N ASN A 58 -20.53 -11.88 66.13
CA ASN A 58 -21.91 -11.55 66.46
C ASN A 58 -22.72 -12.62 65.74
N HIS A 59 -23.55 -13.35 66.49
CA HIS A 59 -24.52 -14.28 65.92
C HIS A 59 -25.16 -13.55 64.74
N ILE A 60 -25.03 -14.11 63.53
CA ILE A 60 -25.85 -13.67 62.38
C ILE A 60 -27.27 -13.68 62.93
N ALA A 61 -27.91 -12.51 63.02
CA ALA A 61 -29.26 -12.46 63.53
C ALA A 61 -30.12 -13.24 62.54
N MET A 62 -31.07 -14.05 63.02
CA MET A 62 -31.93 -14.85 62.13
C MET A 62 -32.65 -13.99 61.07
N ALA A 63 -32.85 -12.69 61.33
CA ALA A 63 -33.39 -11.71 60.38
C ALA A 63 -32.47 -11.37 59.17
N ASP A 64 -31.18 -11.68 59.24
CA ASP A 64 -30.20 -11.35 58.19
C ASP A 64 -30.14 -12.41 57.07
N ILE A 65 -30.61 -13.64 57.33
CA ILE A 65 -30.56 -14.77 56.38
C ILE A 65 -31.25 -14.48 55.03
N PRO A 66 -32.49 -13.95 54.95
CA PRO A 66 -33.12 -13.63 53.67
C PRO A 66 -32.45 -12.47 52.92
N VAL A 67 -31.76 -11.57 53.62
CA VAL A 67 -30.97 -10.50 53.01
C VAL A 67 -29.69 -11.07 52.39
N ILE A 68 -29.03 -12.01 53.07
CA ILE A 68 -27.86 -12.71 52.56
C ILE A 68 -28.25 -13.60 51.37
N ASP A 69 -29.36 -14.34 51.43
CA ASP A 69 -29.84 -15.19 50.33
C ASP A 69 -30.11 -14.39 49.04
N ARG A 70 -30.78 -13.23 49.16
CA ARG A 70 -30.95 -12.32 48.02
C ARG A 70 -29.61 -11.78 47.51
N ALA A 71 -28.68 -11.45 48.40
CA ALA A 71 -27.34 -11.00 47.99
C ALA A 71 -26.52 -12.11 47.30
N VAL A 72 -26.69 -13.39 47.68
CA VAL A 72 -26.08 -14.54 46.99
C VAL A 72 -26.66 -14.68 45.58
N GLN A 73 -27.98 -14.60 45.42
CA GLN A 73 -28.64 -14.67 44.10
C GLN A 73 -28.24 -13.51 43.19
N ASP A 74 -28.19 -12.28 43.73
CA ASP A 74 -27.72 -11.11 42.98
C ASP A 74 -26.24 -11.26 42.57
N ASN A 75 -25.41 -11.86 43.43
CA ASN A 75 -23.99 -12.11 43.13
C ASN A 75 -23.81 -13.24 42.11
N GLU A 76 -24.64 -14.29 42.13
CA GLU A 76 -24.66 -15.37 41.14
C GLU A 76 -25.06 -14.84 39.76
N ALA A 77 -26.10 -14.00 39.68
CA ALA A 77 -26.50 -13.33 38.45
C ALA A 77 -25.41 -12.37 37.93
N ALA A 78 -24.73 -11.65 38.82
CA ALA A 78 -23.60 -10.79 38.47
C ALA A 78 -22.41 -11.61 37.96
N TYR A 79 -22.10 -12.73 38.61
CA TYR A 79 -21.05 -13.67 38.22
C TYR A 79 -21.28 -14.23 36.81
N GLU A 80 -22.46 -14.79 36.53
CA GLU A 80 -22.79 -15.31 35.20
C GLU A 80 -22.66 -14.25 34.10
N ASN A 81 -23.03 -13.01 34.41
CA ASN A 81 -22.88 -11.88 33.48
C ASN A 81 -21.41 -11.54 33.23
N ILE A 82 -20.58 -11.51 34.27
CA ILE A 82 -19.14 -11.26 34.14
C ILE A 82 -18.47 -12.39 33.34
N THR A 83 -18.77 -13.65 33.64
CA THR A 83 -18.21 -14.82 32.93
C THR A 83 -18.58 -14.81 31.45
N ARG A 84 -19.84 -14.50 31.10
CA ARG A 84 -20.26 -14.33 29.70
C ARG A 84 -19.49 -13.21 29.00
N LYS A 85 -19.28 -12.07 29.68
CA LYS A 85 -18.53 -10.94 29.13
C LYS A 85 -17.05 -11.27 28.93
N VAL A 86 -16.42 -11.97 29.87
CA VAL A 86 -15.01 -12.41 29.77
C VAL A 86 -14.82 -13.41 28.63
N HIS A 87 -15.72 -14.39 28.49
CA HIS A 87 -15.70 -15.31 27.33
C HIS A 87 -15.89 -14.58 26.00
N SER A 88 -16.82 -13.62 25.96
CA SER A 88 -17.03 -12.80 24.75
C SER A 88 -15.80 -11.95 24.42
N LEU A 89 -15.10 -11.43 25.44
CA LEU A 89 -13.86 -10.67 25.31
C LEU A 89 -12.72 -11.55 24.76
N ASP A 90 -12.52 -12.75 25.33
CA ASP A 90 -11.51 -13.72 24.86
C ASP A 90 -11.71 -14.04 23.38
N LYS A 91 -12.95 -14.38 22.99
CA LYS A 91 -13.29 -14.67 21.60
C LYS A 91 -13.02 -13.47 20.68
N ALA A 92 -13.48 -12.28 21.07
CA ALA A 92 -13.29 -11.07 20.26
C ALA A 92 -11.81 -10.74 20.04
N ILE A 93 -10.96 -10.95 21.05
CA ILE A 93 -9.52 -10.73 20.96
C ILE A 93 -8.87 -11.75 20.02
N ARG A 94 -9.16 -13.04 20.19
CA ARG A 94 -8.63 -14.10 19.30
C ARG A 94 -9.04 -13.90 17.84
N ASP A 95 -10.32 -13.59 17.61
CA ASP A 95 -10.85 -13.35 16.26
C ASP A 95 -10.18 -12.10 15.63
N SER A 96 -10.01 -11.02 16.42
CA SER A 96 -9.34 -9.79 15.97
C SER A 96 -7.87 -10.04 15.65
N SER A 97 -7.17 -10.81 16.46
CA SER A 97 -5.77 -11.15 16.21
C SER A 97 -5.60 -11.98 14.96
N SER A 98 -6.38 -13.05 14.80
CA SER A 98 -6.35 -13.88 13.59
C SER A 98 -6.52 -13.02 12.32
N THR A 99 -7.51 -12.11 12.34
CA THR A 99 -7.78 -11.17 11.25
C THR A 99 -6.60 -10.23 11.00
N LEU A 100 -6.00 -9.69 12.07
CA LEU A 100 -4.90 -8.75 12.00
C LEU A 100 -3.62 -9.42 11.46
N SER A 101 -3.32 -10.64 11.89
CA SER A 101 -2.19 -11.46 11.42
C SER A 101 -2.29 -11.75 9.92
N GLN A 102 -3.49 -12.15 9.47
CA GLN A 102 -3.76 -12.37 8.04
C GLN A 102 -3.59 -11.08 7.23
N SER A 103 -4.08 -9.95 7.76
CA SER A 103 -3.97 -8.63 7.12
C SER A 103 -2.51 -8.19 6.96
N PHE A 104 -1.69 -8.33 8.01
CA PHE A 104 -0.26 -7.97 7.94
C PHE A 104 0.54 -8.88 7.02
N SER A 105 0.23 -10.19 7.00
CA SER A 105 0.85 -11.12 6.06
C SER A 105 0.50 -10.77 4.61
N GLY A 106 -0.75 -10.39 4.35
CA GLY A 106 -1.18 -9.89 3.03
C GLY A 106 -0.49 -8.58 2.65
N LEU A 107 -0.32 -7.66 3.61
CA LEU A 107 0.38 -6.39 3.38
C LEU A 107 1.88 -6.60 3.08
N ALA A 108 2.55 -7.53 3.76
CA ALA A 108 3.92 -7.91 3.48
C ALA A 108 4.07 -8.50 2.06
N ALA A 109 3.16 -9.40 1.66
CA ALA A 109 3.15 -9.97 0.32
C ALA A 109 2.93 -8.90 -0.76
N SER A 110 1.97 -8.00 -0.54
CA SER A 110 1.70 -6.88 -1.44
C SER A 110 2.90 -5.92 -1.55
N SER A 111 3.56 -5.61 -0.43
CA SER A 111 4.78 -4.80 -0.40
C SER A 111 5.91 -5.42 -1.22
N ASN A 112 6.13 -6.73 -1.09
CA ASN A 112 7.11 -7.46 -1.91
C ASN A 112 6.77 -7.41 -3.41
N GLN A 113 5.49 -7.59 -3.76
CA GLN A 113 5.04 -7.46 -5.15
C GLN A 113 5.24 -6.04 -5.69
N THR A 114 4.94 -5.01 -4.89
CA THR A 114 5.19 -3.61 -5.26
C THR A 114 6.68 -3.35 -5.52
N ASN A 115 7.59 -3.93 -4.73
CA ASN A 115 9.03 -3.84 -4.98
C ASN A 115 9.43 -4.44 -6.34
N HIS A 116 8.85 -5.57 -6.73
CA HIS A 116 9.11 -6.15 -8.05
C HIS A 116 8.63 -5.23 -9.17
N LEU A 117 7.43 -4.67 -9.06
CA LEU A 117 6.88 -3.74 -10.05
C LEU A 117 7.71 -2.45 -10.17
N ILE A 118 8.16 -1.88 -9.05
CA ILE A 118 9.05 -0.70 -9.05
C ILE A 118 10.34 -1.01 -9.82
N ASN A 119 10.95 -2.18 -9.56
CA ASN A 119 12.16 -2.60 -10.27
C ASN A 119 11.90 -2.81 -11.78
N ASP A 120 10.77 -3.38 -12.16
CA ASP A 120 10.46 -3.63 -13.57
C ASP A 120 10.17 -2.33 -14.34
N VAL A 121 9.47 -1.36 -13.72
CA VAL A 121 9.28 -0.03 -14.32
C VAL A 121 10.60 0.72 -14.40
N MET A 122 11.45 0.62 -13.37
CA MET A 122 12.80 1.22 -13.42
C MET A 122 13.64 0.65 -14.57
N LYS A 123 13.56 -0.66 -14.83
CA LYS A 123 14.26 -1.29 -15.96
C LYS A 123 13.78 -0.73 -17.31
N SER A 124 12.47 -0.61 -17.53
CA SER A 124 11.93 -0.16 -18.82
C SER A 124 12.16 1.34 -19.08
N VAL A 125 12.13 2.16 -18.03
CA VAL A 125 12.24 3.63 -18.10
C VAL A 125 13.70 4.08 -18.20
N THR A 126 14.57 3.50 -17.36
CA THR A 126 15.97 3.98 -17.23
C THR A 126 16.99 3.09 -17.93
N GLY A 127 16.61 1.86 -18.32
CA GLY A 127 17.56 0.87 -18.82
C GLY A 127 18.66 0.52 -17.79
N ARG A 128 18.52 0.93 -16.51
CA ARG A 128 19.50 0.66 -15.45
C ARG A 128 19.45 -0.81 -15.07
N ASN A 129 20.12 -1.63 -15.88
CA ASN A 129 20.61 -2.92 -15.42
C ASN A 129 21.60 -2.67 -14.28
N ASN A 130 21.24 -3.12 -13.08
CA ASN A 130 22.22 -3.40 -12.04
C ASN A 130 23.21 -4.44 -12.57
N LYS A 131 24.29 -4.01 -13.24
CA LYS A 131 25.57 -4.72 -13.44
C LYS A 131 25.54 -6.24 -13.78
N ALA A 132 24.45 -6.79 -14.30
CA ALA A 132 24.41 -8.16 -14.78
C ALA A 132 24.73 -8.15 -16.27
N LYS A 133 25.95 -8.56 -16.60
CA LYS A 133 26.61 -8.50 -17.90
C LYS A 133 26.03 -9.45 -18.97
N HIS A 134 24.83 -10.01 -18.81
CA HIS A 134 24.26 -11.00 -19.73
C HIS A 134 22.78 -10.73 -19.92
N ASP A 135 22.44 -9.94 -20.93
CA ASP A 135 21.59 -10.38 -22.04
C ASP A 135 21.47 -9.21 -23.03
N ASP A 136 21.93 -9.45 -24.26
CA ASP A 136 21.77 -8.60 -25.44
C ASP A 136 20.31 -8.61 -25.93
N GLU A 137 19.33 -8.56 -25.02
CA GLU A 137 17.98 -8.17 -25.41
C GLU A 137 17.98 -6.66 -25.55
N GLU A 138 17.91 -6.25 -26.81
CA GLU A 138 17.86 -4.88 -27.32
C GLU A 138 16.61 -4.15 -26.81
N ASN A 139 16.54 -3.91 -25.49
CA ASN A 139 15.56 -3.02 -24.92
C ASN A 139 15.92 -1.60 -25.38
N VAL A 140 15.22 -1.16 -26.43
CA VAL A 140 15.26 0.23 -26.88
C VAL A 140 14.77 1.10 -25.73
N THR A 141 15.71 1.72 -25.03
CA THR A 141 15.38 2.68 -23.99
C THR A 141 14.73 3.91 -24.62
N VAL A 142 13.90 4.59 -23.84
CA VAL A 142 13.28 5.86 -24.24
C VAL A 142 14.35 6.87 -24.70
N GLU A 143 15.53 6.86 -24.05
CA GLU A 143 16.68 7.69 -24.41
C GLU A 143 17.30 7.31 -25.77
N LYS A 144 17.53 6.01 -26.02
CA LYS A 144 18.06 5.54 -27.31
C LYS A 144 17.09 5.88 -28.45
N PHE A 145 15.79 5.64 -28.23
CA PHE A 145 14.73 5.99 -29.17
C PHE A 145 14.72 7.49 -29.48
N ALA A 146 14.74 8.35 -28.45
CA ALA A 146 14.75 9.80 -28.61
C ALA A 146 15.94 10.27 -29.45
N LYS A 147 17.13 9.74 -29.17
CA LYS A 147 18.35 10.08 -29.91
C LYS A 147 18.26 9.66 -31.38
N GLU A 148 17.82 8.44 -31.65
CA GLU A 148 17.71 7.90 -33.00
C GLU A 148 16.68 8.68 -33.84
N VAL A 149 15.54 9.05 -33.25
CA VAL A 149 14.53 9.91 -33.90
C VAL A 149 15.11 11.29 -34.23
N SER A 150 15.86 11.90 -33.30
CA SER A 150 16.50 13.20 -33.52
C SER A 150 17.53 13.14 -34.66
N GLU A 151 18.36 12.10 -34.71
CA GLU A 151 19.35 11.88 -35.77
C GLU A 151 18.70 11.69 -37.14
N ILE A 152 17.66 10.84 -37.23
CA ILE A 152 16.91 10.61 -38.47
C ILE A 152 16.27 11.92 -38.96
N LEU A 153 15.68 12.72 -38.08
CA LEU A 153 15.06 13.99 -38.46
C LEU A 153 16.10 15.03 -38.90
N MET A 154 17.25 15.10 -38.25
CA MET A 154 18.36 15.94 -38.70
C MET A 154 18.80 15.56 -40.11
N GLN A 155 18.96 14.27 -40.36
CA GLN A 155 19.35 13.77 -41.68
C GLN A 155 18.28 14.05 -42.74
N TYR A 156 17.00 13.92 -42.38
CA TYR A 156 15.88 14.21 -43.27
C TYR A 156 15.81 15.70 -43.65
N VAL A 157 15.94 16.61 -42.68
CA VAL A 157 15.98 18.05 -42.96
C VAL A 157 17.18 18.41 -43.82
N SER A 158 18.36 17.84 -43.53
CA SER A 158 19.55 18.06 -44.37
C SER A 158 19.36 17.59 -45.80
N LEU A 159 18.70 16.45 -46.00
CA LEU A 159 18.38 15.92 -47.33
C LEU A 159 17.41 16.85 -48.08
N LEU A 160 16.41 17.40 -47.40
CA LEU A 160 15.49 18.36 -48.01
C LEU A 160 16.19 19.65 -48.46
N ILE A 161 17.16 20.14 -47.69
CA ILE A 161 17.98 21.30 -48.08
C ILE A 161 18.75 20.98 -49.36
N ASP A 162 19.45 19.85 -49.41
CA ASP A 162 20.24 19.42 -50.57
C ASP A 162 19.35 19.21 -51.81
N VAL A 163 18.17 18.62 -51.66
CA VAL A 163 17.20 18.45 -52.75
C VAL A 163 16.67 19.79 -53.25
N SER A 164 16.37 20.74 -52.35
CA SER A 164 15.92 22.09 -52.73
C SER A 164 17.00 22.83 -53.52
N GLU A 165 18.25 22.82 -53.05
CA GLU A 165 19.39 23.44 -53.73
C GLU A 165 19.60 22.85 -55.13
N LYS A 166 19.64 21.51 -55.23
CA LYS A 166 19.77 20.82 -56.52
C LYS A 166 18.60 21.09 -57.46
N SER A 167 17.39 21.25 -56.91
CA SER A 167 16.21 21.59 -57.71
C SER A 167 16.31 23.01 -58.29
N VAL A 168 16.82 23.99 -57.53
CA VAL A 168 17.09 25.34 -58.03
C VAL A 168 18.13 25.32 -59.16
N GLN A 169 19.21 24.55 -59.00
CA GLN A 169 20.22 24.39 -60.06
C GLN A 169 19.63 23.73 -61.32
N ALA A 170 18.79 22.71 -61.15
CA ALA A 170 18.13 22.04 -62.26
C ALA A 170 17.17 22.98 -63.01
N VAL A 171 16.44 23.87 -62.31
CA VAL A 171 15.62 24.91 -62.96
C VAL A 171 16.46 25.84 -63.84
N HIS A 172 17.66 26.23 -63.39
CA HIS A 172 18.58 27.02 -64.21
C HIS A 172 19.02 26.29 -65.48
N HIS A 173 19.49 25.04 -65.36
CA HIS A 173 19.89 24.24 -66.52
C HIS A 173 18.75 23.99 -67.51
N ILE A 174 17.53 23.78 -67.00
CA ILE A 174 16.34 23.67 -67.85
C ILE A 174 16.07 24.99 -68.57
N GLY A 175 16.26 26.13 -67.91
CA GLY A 175 16.19 27.46 -68.54
C GLY A 175 17.15 27.59 -69.71
N ASP A 176 18.41 27.17 -69.52
CA ASP A 176 19.42 27.17 -70.59
C ASP A 176 19.00 26.27 -71.76
N MET A 177 18.46 25.08 -71.48
CA MET A 177 17.95 24.17 -72.52
C MET A 177 16.80 24.79 -73.34
N VAL A 178 15.91 25.55 -72.69
CA VAL A 178 14.84 26.26 -73.41
C VAL A 178 15.43 27.32 -74.34
N SER A 179 16.46 28.05 -73.90
CA SER A 179 17.18 29.02 -74.73
C SER A 179 17.84 28.36 -75.94
N GLU A 180 18.49 27.22 -75.76
CA GLU A 180 19.10 26.45 -76.87
C GLU A 180 18.06 25.96 -77.88
N LEU A 181 16.86 25.56 -77.44
CA LEU A 181 15.76 25.21 -78.34
C LEU A 181 15.29 26.41 -79.16
N ASP A 182 15.25 27.61 -78.57
CA ASP A 182 14.91 28.84 -79.28
C ASP A 182 15.95 29.24 -80.33
N HIS A 183 17.24 29.06 -80.02
CA HIS A 183 18.31 29.19 -81.01
C HIS A 183 18.16 28.18 -82.16
N MET A 184 17.86 26.92 -81.85
CA MET A 184 17.61 25.89 -82.85
C MET A 184 16.43 26.24 -83.77
N PHE A 185 15.33 26.79 -83.24
CA PHE A 185 14.20 27.21 -84.07
C PHE A 185 14.54 28.36 -85.02
N THR A 186 15.44 29.25 -84.60
CA THR A 186 15.95 30.34 -85.46
C THR A 186 16.75 29.76 -86.63
N LEU A 187 17.67 28.83 -86.36
CA LEU A 187 18.44 28.15 -87.40
C LEU A 187 17.55 27.36 -88.37
N LEU A 188 16.49 26.71 -87.88
CA LEU A 188 15.54 26.01 -88.74
C LEU A 188 14.75 26.96 -89.65
N ALA A 189 14.45 28.17 -89.17
CA ALA A 189 13.83 29.20 -90.00
C ALA A 189 14.76 29.65 -91.13
N ASP A 190 16.06 29.86 -90.82
CA ASP A 190 17.07 30.21 -91.82
C ASP A 190 17.24 29.11 -92.87
N ILE A 191 17.29 27.83 -92.47
CA ILE A 191 17.35 26.68 -93.40
C ILE A 191 16.15 26.68 -94.33
N ARG A 192 14.95 26.97 -93.80
CA ARG A 192 13.73 27.04 -94.62
C ARG A 192 13.82 28.16 -95.66
N THR A 193 14.32 29.33 -95.28
CA THR A 193 14.55 30.44 -96.21
C THR A 193 15.56 30.06 -97.30
N ILE A 194 16.66 29.39 -96.95
CA ILE A 194 17.66 28.91 -97.92
C ILE A 194 17.04 27.89 -98.88
N ALA A 195 16.24 26.95 -98.38
CA ALA A 195 15.58 25.94 -99.22
C ALA A 195 14.50 26.57 -100.13
N GLU A 196 13.74 27.55 -99.67
CA GLU A 196 12.82 28.33 -100.50
C GLU A 196 13.56 29.09 -101.62
N GLN A 197 14.68 29.74 -101.31
CA GLN A 197 15.53 30.42 -102.30
C GLN A 197 16.14 29.44 -103.31
N THR A 198 16.62 28.29 -102.84
CA THR A 198 17.20 27.24 -103.70
C THR A 198 16.13 26.65 -104.63
N ASN A 199 14.91 26.45 -104.14
CA ASN A 199 13.78 26.03 -104.94
C ASN A 199 13.42 27.05 -106.03
N LEU A 200 13.48 28.35 -105.73
CA LEU A 200 13.27 29.42 -106.73
C LEU A 200 14.40 29.46 -107.77
N LEU A 201 15.66 29.32 -107.35
CA LEU A 201 16.80 29.24 -108.27
C LEU A 201 16.70 28.02 -109.19
N ALA A 202 16.34 26.86 -108.65
CA ALA A 202 16.13 25.64 -109.41
C ALA A 202 14.96 25.77 -110.40
N LEU A 203 13.88 26.44 -110.00
CA LEU A 203 12.76 26.74 -110.91
C LEU A 203 13.20 27.62 -112.08
N ASN A 204 13.95 28.69 -111.82
CA ASN A 204 14.49 29.56 -112.86
C ASN A 204 15.44 28.80 -113.80
N ALA A 205 16.27 27.91 -113.26
CA ALA A 205 17.17 27.06 -114.05
C ALA A 205 16.39 26.05 -114.92
N ALA A 206 15.31 25.45 -114.40
CA ALA A 206 14.44 24.55 -115.16
C ALA A 206 13.74 25.28 -116.32
N ILE A 207 13.28 26.52 -116.08
CA ILE A 207 12.67 27.37 -117.12
C ILE A 207 13.70 27.67 -118.23
N GLU A 208 14.92 28.06 -117.88
CA GLU A 208 15.95 28.40 -118.87
C GLU A 208 16.45 27.16 -119.62
N ALA A 209 16.55 26.01 -118.94
CA ALA A 209 16.84 24.72 -119.56
C ALA A 209 15.78 24.30 -120.58
N ALA A 210 14.49 24.51 -120.28
CA ALA A 210 13.39 24.29 -121.23
C ALA A 210 13.47 25.25 -122.43
N ARG A 211 13.91 26.49 -122.20
CA ARG A 211 14.08 27.52 -123.23
C ARG A 211 15.22 27.19 -124.22
N ALA A 212 16.27 26.51 -123.75
CA ALA A 212 17.38 26.03 -124.57
C ALA A 212 17.06 24.77 -125.41
N GLY A 213 15.87 24.17 -125.25
CA GLY A 213 15.43 23.01 -126.03
C GLY A 213 16.30 21.77 -125.82
N GLU A 214 16.71 21.10 -126.90
CA GLU A 214 17.54 19.87 -126.86
C GLU A 214 18.88 20.09 -126.14
N ALA A 215 19.50 21.27 -126.28
CA ALA A 215 20.78 21.60 -125.64
C ALA A 215 20.67 21.73 -124.10
N GLY A 216 19.46 21.97 -123.58
CA GLY A 216 19.19 22.16 -122.14
C GLY A 216 18.79 20.90 -121.38
N ARG A 217 18.62 19.75 -122.03
CA ARG A 217 18.08 18.52 -121.39
C ARG A 217 18.85 18.08 -120.15
N GLY A 218 20.17 18.15 -120.16
CA GLY A 218 21.00 17.79 -119.00
C GLY A 218 20.80 18.76 -117.81
N PHE A 219 20.69 20.06 -118.09
CA PHE A 219 20.43 21.08 -117.08
C PHE A 219 19.02 20.98 -116.50
N ALA A 220 18.02 20.59 -117.31
CA ALA A 220 16.66 20.38 -116.83
C ALA A 220 16.58 19.28 -115.76
N VAL A 221 17.28 18.15 -115.99
CA VAL A 221 17.32 17.04 -115.00
C VAL A 221 17.98 17.48 -113.70
N VAL A 222 19.09 18.22 -113.77
CA VAL A 222 19.76 18.74 -112.57
C VAL A 222 18.87 19.75 -111.83
N ALA A 223 18.20 20.65 -112.57
CA ALA A 223 17.30 21.63 -111.97
C ALA A 223 16.12 20.98 -111.25
N ASP A 224 15.51 19.94 -111.82
CA ASP A 224 14.44 19.18 -111.17
C ASP A 224 14.90 18.45 -109.90
N GLU A 225 16.12 17.87 -109.91
CA GLU A 225 16.68 17.21 -108.74
C GLU A 225 17.00 18.21 -107.60
N VAL A 226 17.56 19.38 -107.93
CA VAL A 226 17.80 20.46 -106.96
C VAL A 226 16.49 21.00 -106.40
N ARG A 227 15.45 21.11 -107.23
CA ARG A 227 14.11 21.54 -106.80
C ARG A 227 13.52 20.53 -105.81
N LYS A 228 13.60 19.25 -106.12
CA LYS A 228 13.14 18.16 -105.24
C LYS A 228 13.90 18.16 -103.92
N LEU A 229 15.23 18.28 -103.95
CA LEU A 229 16.06 18.35 -102.76
C LEU A 229 15.69 19.54 -101.85
N SER A 230 15.38 20.70 -102.45
CA SER A 230 14.94 21.89 -101.74
C SER A 230 13.58 21.68 -101.05
N GLN A 231 12.64 21.03 -101.74
CA GLN A 231 11.33 20.67 -101.18
C GLN A 231 11.45 19.65 -100.03
N ASP A 232 12.30 18.63 -100.19
CA ASP A 232 12.58 17.67 -99.13
C ASP A 232 13.27 18.33 -97.92
N THR A 233 14.16 19.30 -98.14
CA THR A 233 14.80 20.09 -97.08
C THR A 233 13.79 20.91 -96.28
N ASN A 234 12.83 21.55 -96.95
CA ASN A 234 11.73 22.26 -96.29
C ASN A 234 10.88 21.32 -95.44
N ARG A 235 10.48 20.17 -96.01
CA ARG A 235 9.69 19.17 -95.30
C ARG A 235 10.43 18.63 -94.07
N LEU A 236 11.72 18.36 -94.18
CA LEU A 236 12.54 17.88 -93.07
C LEU A 236 12.68 18.96 -91.98
N SER A 237 12.92 20.21 -92.36
CA SER A 237 13.03 21.34 -91.42
C SER A 237 11.75 21.53 -90.62
N GLU A 238 10.59 21.39 -91.26
CA GLU A 238 9.28 21.45 -90.60
C GLU A 238 9.04 20.26 -89.66
N GLN A 239 9.44 19.06 -90.05
CA GLN A 239 9.39 17.89 -89.16
C GLN A 239 10.28 18.05 -87.92
N ILE A 240 11.50 18.58 -88.08
CA ILE A 240 12.40 18.88 -86.95
C ILE A 240 11.79 19.94 -86.05
N ARG A 241 11.22 21.01 -86.63
CA ARG A 241 10.55 22.07 -85.87
C ARG A 241 9.41 21.51 -85.01
N ASN A 242 8.51 20.71 -85.60
CA ASN A 242 7.40 20.10 -84.87
C ASN A 242 7.87 19.21 -83.72
N ARG A 243 8.94 18.43 -83.92
CA ARG A 243 9.57 17.63 -82.84
C ARG A 243 10.15 18.53 -81.75
N GLY A 244 10.85 19.60 -82.14
CA GLY A 244 11.39 20.58 -81.22
C GLY A 244 10.33 21.27 -80.37
N GLU A 245 9.17 21.61 -80.93
CA GLU A 245 8.06 22.22 -80.19
C GLU A 245 7.50 21.27 -79.11
N VAL A 246 7.37 19.98 -79.43
CA VAL A 246 7.01 18.96 -78.44
C VAL A 246 8.07 18.88 -77.34
N THR A 247 9.35 18.83 -77.70
CA THR A 247 10.45 18.81 -76.71
C THR A 247 10.43 20.05 -75.83
N LYS A 248 10.24 21.26 -76.38
CA LYS A 248 10.15 22.50 -75.62
C LYS A 248 8.99 22.48 -74.62
N SER A 249 7.83 21.97 -75.04
CA SER A 249 6.68 21.79 -74.17
C SER A 249 6.99 20.83 -73.01
N THR A 250 7.60 19.68 -73.29
CA THR A 250 8.01 18.71 -72.27
C THR A 250 9.03 19.30 -71.29
N VAL A 251 10.05 19.99 -71.79
CA VAL A 251 11.08 20.64 -70.96
C VAL A 251 10.46 21.71 -70.05
N THR A 252 9.48 22.47 -70.56
CA THR A 252 8.75 23.46 -69.75
C THR A 252 7.93 22.80 -68.64
N MET A 253 7.24 21.69 -68.92
CA MET A 253 6.53 20.93 -67.88
C MET A 253 7.48 20.40 -66.80
N VAL A 254 8.66 19.90 -67.18
CA VAL A 254 9.69 19.47 -66.22
C VAL A 254 10.17 20.66 -65.38
N ARG A 255 10.37 21.83 -65.98
CA ARG A 255 10.72 23.06 -65.26
C ARG A 255 9.72 23.38 -64.16
N ASP A 256 8.44 23.29 -64.45
CA ASP A 256 7.38 23.65 -63.49
C ASP A 256 7.31 22.62 -62.35
N ILE A 257 7.47 21.33 -62.64
CA ILE A 257 7.53 20.27 -61.61
C ILE A 257 8.74 20.48 -60.70
N VAL A 258 9.93 20.69 -61.26
CA VAL A 258 11.16 20.90 -60.47
C VAL A 258 11.11 22.24 -59.73
N GLY A 259 10.50 23.27 -60.33
CA GLY A 259 10.25 24.55 -59.68
C GLY A 259 9.34 24.44 -58.45
N ALA A 260 8.31 23.59 -58.51
CA ALA A 260 7.48 23.28 -57.35
C ALA A 260 8.27 22.56 -56.25
N ILE A 261 9.19 21.66 -56.61
CA ILE A 261 10.09 20.99 -55.65
C ILE A 261 11.06 21.98 -55.02
N ALA A 262 11.65 22.89 -55.80
CA ALA A 262 12.53 23.94 -55.31
C ALA A 262 11.80 24.91 -54.35
N SER A 263 10.50 25.11 -54.58
CA SER A 263 9.64 25.97 -53.77
C SER A 263 9.07 25.30 -52.53
N LEU A 264 9.41 24.04 -52.25
CA LEU A 264 8.99 23.38 -51.01
C LEU A 264 9.41 24.24 -49.82
N ASP A 265 8.45 24.52 -48.94
CA ASP A 265 8.69 25.36 -47.78
C ASP A 265 9.55 24.60 -46.77
N LEU A 266 10.85 24.86 -46.82
CA LEU A 266 11.82 24.30 -45.89
C LEU A 266 11.53 24.72 -44.44
N ASN A 267 10.85 25.87 -44.25
CA ASN A 267 10.50 26.37 -42.94
C ASN A 267 9.54 25.41 -42.22
N ASP A 268 8.59 24.79 -42.94
CA ASP A 268 7.68 23.80 -42.37
C ASP A 268 8.44 22.56 -41.88
N ALA A 269 9.42 22.08 -42.64
CA ALA A 269 10.25 20.94 -42.24
C ALA A 269 11.14 21.27 -41.01
N ILE A 270 11.71 22.48 -40.97
CA ILE A 270 12.51 22.95 -39.83
C ILE A 270 11.62 23.13 -38.59
N ASN A 271 10.43 23.69 -38.74
CA ASN A 271 9.47 23.86 -37.65
C ASN A 271 8.98 22.50 -37.12
N ALA A 272 8.67 21.56 -38.01
CA ALA A 272 8.31 20.19 -37.63
C ALA A 272 9.44 19.52 -36.82
N LYS A 273 10.69 19.68 -37.25
CA LYS A 273 11.85 19.22 -36.46
C LYS A 273 11.88 19.88 -35.08
N GLY A 274 11.70 21.21 -35.00
CA GLY A 274 11.69 21.94 -33.72
C GLY A 274 10.58 21.46 -32.77
N HIS A 275 9.39 21.14 -33.30
CA HIS A 275 8.31 20.53 -32.51
C HIS A 275 8.70 19.15 -31.97
N VAL A 276 9.35 18.32 -32.79
CA VAL A 276 9.83 17.01 -32.32
C VAL A 276 10.93 17.16 -31.28
N ASP A 277 11.90 18.07 -31.45
CA ASP A 277 12.94 18.32 -30.46
C ASP A 277 12.33 18.73 -29.10
N ASN A 278 11.31 19.59 -29.11
CA ASN A 278 10.58 19.96 -27.89
C ASN A 278 9.82 18.78 -27.26
N MET A 279 9.21 17.91 -28.08
CA MET A 279 8.58 16.68 -27.58
C MET A 279 9.60 15.72 -26.96
N LEU A 280 10.78 15.57 -27.57
CA LEU A 280 11.86 14.73 -27.05
C LEU A 280 12.40 15.27 -25.72
N GLN A 281 12.51 16.59 -25.57
CA GLN A 281 12.85 17.22 -24.30
C GLN A 281 11.76 16.96 -23.22
N GLY A 282 10.49 17.07 -23.59
CA GLY A 282 9.38 16.74 -22.69
C GLY A 282 9.37 15.26 -22.26
N LEU A 283 9.77 14.37 -23.16
CA LEU A 283 9.93 12.95 -22.89
C LEU A 283 11.07 12.69 -21.88
N GLU A 284 12.20 13.36 -22.02
CA GLU A 284 13.32 13.30 -21.07
C GLU A 284 12.90 13.77 -19.67
N GLN A 285 12.19 14.91 -19.59
CA GLN A 285 11.64 15.41 -18.32
C GLN A 285 10.65 14.43 -17.67
N THR A 286 9.80 13.81 -18.48
CA THR A 286 8.86 12.78 -18.01
C THR A 286 9.62 11.57 -17.46
N ASN A 287 10.71 11.16 -18.12
CA ASN A 287 11.54 10.04 -17.69
C ASN A 287 12.22 10.31 -16.33
N GLN A 288 12.72 11.54 -16.14
CA GLN A 288 13.27 11.98 -14.86
C GLN A 288 12.19 11.99 -13.76
N HIS A 289 11.00 12.51 -14.06
CA HIS A 289 9.89 12.55 -13.10
C HIS A 289 9.43 11.13 -12.70
N ILE A 290 9.42 10.17 -13.65
CA ILE A 290 9.13 8.76 -13.34
C ILE A 290 10.21 8.20 -12.41
N SER A 291 11.48 8.45 -12.69
CA SER A 291 12.60 7.98 -11.86
C SER A 291 12.50 8.51 -10.41
N ASP A 292 12.26 9.81 -10.24
CA ASP A 292 12.07 10.43 -8.94
C ASP A 292 10.85 9.85 -8.20
N THR A 293 9.77 9.56 -8.93
CA THR A 293 8.56 8.94 -8.37
C THR A 293 8.82 7.50 -7.93
N MET A 294 9.62 6.74 -8.68
CA MET A 294 10.01 5.37 -8.33
C MET A 294 10.88 5.34 -7.07
N ASP A 295 11.82 6.27 -6.93
CA ASP A 295 12.65 6.38 -5.71
C ASP A 295 11.78 6.70 -4.48
N ARG A 296 10.81 7.61 -4.62
CA ARG A 296 9.83 7.92 -3.55
C ARG A 296 8.94 6.71 -3.22
N LEU A 297 8.45 5.99 -4.23
CA LEU A 297 7.67 4.77 -4.05
C LEU A 297 8.46 3.69 -3.32
N ASN A 298 9.74 3.51 -3.66
CA ASN A 298 10.62 2.58 -2.99
C ASN A 298 10.79 2.94 -1.50
N GLY A 299 11.00 4.23 -1.19
CA GLY A 299 11.05 4.72 0.19
C GLY A 299 9.76 4.44 0.97
N LEU A 300 8.60 4.76 0.39
CA LEU A 300 7.29 4.44 0.99
C LEU A 300 7.12 2.94 1.24
N ASN A 301 7.61 2.10 0.33
CA ASN A 301 7.47 0.66 0.48
C ASN A 301 8.37 0.09 1.60
N VAL A 302 9.55 0.68 1.81
CA VAL A 302 10.40 0.39 2.98
C VAL A 302 9.68 0.77 4.27
N ASP A 303 9.03 1.94 4.32
CA ASP A 303 8.25 2.37 5.49
C ASP A 303 7.09 1.41 5.78
N VAL A 304 6.37 0.97 4.74
CA VAL A 304 5.30 -0.04 4.89
C VAL A 304 5.84 -1.32 5.51
N ASN A 305 6.99 -1.84 5.05
CA ASN A 305 7.61 -3.02 5.63
C ASN A 305 7.99 -2.83 7.11
N HIS A 306 8.50 -1.65 7.46
CA HIS A 306 8.78 -1.30 8.85
C HIS A 306 7.51 -1.25 9.70
N HIS A 307 6.43 -0.65 9.20
CA HIS A 307 5.14 -0.59 9.90
C HIS A 307 4.55 -1.99 10.09
N VAL A 308 4.58 -2.85 9.07
CA VAL A 308 4.16 -4.26 9.19
C VAL A 308 4.98 -4.98 10.26
N SER A 309 6.31 -4.86 10.21
CA SER A 309 7.19 -5.51 11.19
C SER A 309 6.88 -5.07 12.63
N ARG A 310 6.68 -3.77 12.86
CA ARG A 310 6.29 -3.23 14.17
C ARG A 310 4.91 -3.69 14.61
N ALA A 311 3.97 -3.82 13.68
CA ALA A 311 2.63 -4.22 14.00
C ALA A 311 2.56 -5.71 14.37
N VAL A 312 3.32 -6.57 13.65
CA VAL A 312 3.52 -7.98 14.02
C VAL A 312 4.16 -8.11 15.40
N GLN A 313 5.18 -7.30 15.73
CA GLN A 313 5.75 -7.27 17.08
C GLN A 313 4.71 -6.85 18.13
N SER A 314 3.83 -5.91 17.80
CA SER A 314 2.77 -5.46 18.71
C SER A 314 1.71 -6.54 18.97
N MET A 315 1.58 -7.54 18.09
CA MET A 315 0.72 -8.70 18.36
C MET A 315 1.23 -9.55 19.53
N GLN A 316 2.51 -9.45 19.91
CA GLN A 316 3.00 -10.14 21.12
C GLN A 316 2.37 -9.60 22.41
N PHE A 317 1.82 -8.37 22.41
CA PHE A 317 1.03 -7.88 23.55
C PHE A 317 -0.29 -8.65 23.71
N GLU A 318 -0.80 -9.30 22.65
CA GLU A 318 -1.99 -10.14 22.73
C GLU A 318 -1.77 -11.33 23.65
N ASP A 319 -0.62 -12.02 23.56
CA ASP A 319 -0.32 -13.18 24.40
C ASP A 319 -0.46 -12.83 25.90
N ILE A 320 -0.05 -11.60 26.25
CA ILE A 320 -0.18 -11.05 27.61
C ILE A 320 -1.67 -10.83 27.96
N ILE A 321 -2.46 -10.25 27.06
CA ILE A 321 -3.89 -10.01 27.30
C ILE A 321 -4.66 -11.34 27.42
N THR A 322 -4.38 -12.31 26.54
CA THR A 322 -4.98 -13.65 26.61
C THR A 322 -4.60 -14.35 27.92
N GLN A 323 -3.37 -14.19 28.39
CA GLN A 323 -2.95 -14.70 29.70
C GLN A 323 -3.76 -14.05 30.84
N VAL A 324 -3.88 -12.72 30.86
CA VAL A 324 -4.65 -12.00 31.89
C VAL A 324 -6.12 -12.42 31.89
N ILE A 325 -6.72 -12.62 30.71
CA ILE A 325 -8.10 -13.11 30.59
C ILE A 325 -8.23 -14.53 31.14
N SER A 326 -7.23 -15.39 30.90
CA SER A 326 -7.21 -16.74 31.46
C SER A 326 -7.11 -16.71 32.99
N GLU A 327 -6.28 -15.83 33.56
CA GLU A 327 -6.17 -15.62 35.01
C GLU A 327 -7.50 -15.12 35.61
N ILE A 328 -8.15 -14.14 34.98
CA ILE A 328 -9.47 -13.65 35.40
C ILE A 328 -10.51 -14.77 35.34
N SER A 329 -10.47 -15.60 34.31
CA SER A 329 -11.40 -16.74 34.17
C SER A 329 -11.21 -17.75 35.30
N GLN A 330 -9.98 -18.03 35.71
CA GLN A 330 -9.69 -18.90 36.86
C GLN A 330 -10.15 -18.29 38.19
N ASP A 331 -9.98 -16.99 38.38
CA ASP A 331 -10.45 -16.31 39.60
C ASP A 331 -11.98 -16.24 39.66
N LEU A 332 -12.64 -16.12 38.50
CA LEU A 332 -14.08 -16.26 38.39
C LEU A 332 -14.55 -17.67 38.78
N GLU A 333 -13.93 -18.74 38.27
CA GLU A 333 -14.26 -20.11 38.69
C GLU A 333 -14.11 -20.32 40.21
N ARG A 334 -13.09 -19.70 40.82
CA ARG A 334 -12.92 -19.74 42.29
C ARG A 334 -14.04 -18.98 43.00
N LEU A 335 -14.47 -17.84 42.47
CA LEU A 335 -15.54 -17.02 43.04
C LEU A 335 -16.90 -17.73 42.95
N ASP A 336 -17.14 -18.45 41.86
CA ASP A 336 -18.31 -19.34 41.71
C ASP A 336 -18.37 -20.40 42.80
N LEU A 337 -17.24 -21.08 43.03
CA LEU A 337 -17.14 -22.09 44.08
C LEU A 337 -17.43 -21.51 45.48
N VAL A 338 -16.99 -20.28 45.74
CA VAL A 338 -17.28 -19.57 47.00
C VAL A 338 -18.76 -19.22 47.09
N ASN A 339 -19.35 -18.69 46.02
CA ASN A 339 -20.79 -18.38 45.97
C ASN A 339 -21.65 -19.61 46.17
N HIS A 340 -21.32 -20.72 45.51
CA HIS A 340 -22.01 -22.00 45.67
C HIS A 340 -21.99 -22.47 47.12
N ARG A 341 -20.82 -22.46 47.77
CA ARG A 341 -20.68 -22.80 49.20
C ARG A 341 -21.45 -21.85 50.12
N LEU A 342 -21.50 -20.56 49.78
CA LEU A 342 -22.24 -19.57 50.56
C LEU A 342 -23.76 -19.83 50.46
N GLY A 343 -24.25 -20.18 49.26
CA GLY A 343 -25.62 -20.61 49.05
C GLY A 343 -25.98 -21.88 49.84
N GLU A 344 -25.09 -22.89 49.88
CA GLU A 344 -25.28 -24.08 50.72
C GLU A 344 -25.40 -23.72 52.21
N VAL A 345 -24.57 -22.80 52.71
CA VAL A 345 -24.61 -22.35 54.11
C VAL A 345 -25.91 -21.59 54.42
N CYS A 346 -26.36 -20.71 53.52
CA CYS A 346 -27.65 -20.04 53.65
C CYS A 346 -28.79 -21.06 53.72
N ASN A 347 -28.80 -22.05 52.83
CA ASN A 347 -29.84 -23.08 52.79
C ASN A 347 -29.89 -23.91 54.10
N ILE A 348 -28.73 -24.28 54.66
CA ILE A 348 -28.63 -24.95 55.97
C ILE A 348 -29.14 -24.05 57.10
N ALA A 349 -28.84 -22.75 57.06
CA ALA A 349 -29.31 -21.78 58.05
C ALA A 349 -30.84 -21.62 58.01
N THR A 350 -31.45 -21.57 56.81
CA THR A 350 -32.91 -21.52 56.62
C THR A 350 -33.60 -22.80 57.10
N ILE A 351 -33.01 -23.98 56.86
CA ILE A 351 -33.52 -25.25 57.40
C ILE A 351 -33.49 -25.23 58.93
N LYS A 352 -32.42 -24.71 59.53
CA LYS A 352 -32.28 -24.57 60.98
C LYS A 352 -33.31 -23.61 61.59
N GLU A 353 -33.64 -22.51 60.90
CA GLU A 353 -34.70 -21.56 61.27
C GLU A 353 -36.06 -22.26 61.36
N HIS A 354 -36.44 -23.02 60.33
CA HIS A 354 -37.70 -23.76 60.30
C HIS A 354 -37.81 -24.79 61.43
N HIS A 355 -36.69 -25.40 61.84
CA HIS A 355 -36.67 -26.31 62.98
C HIS A 355 -36.72 -25.59 64.34
N MET A 356 -36.09 -24.42 64.49
CA MET A 356 -36.15 -23.61 65.71
C MET A 356 -37.55 -23.04 65.96
N ASP A 357 -38.23 -22.55 64.93
CA ASP A 357 -39.61 -22.08 65.04
C ASP A 357 -40.56 -23.20 65.48
N ARG A 358 -40.40 -24.40 64.92
CA ARG A 358 -41.16 -25.58 65.36
C ARG A 358 -40.87 -25.97 66.80
N VAL A 359 -39.64 -25.79 67.29
CA VAL A 359 -39.28 -26.04 68.69
C VAL A 359 -39.91 -25.00 69.61
N SER A 360 -39.85 -23.71 69.28
CA SER A 360 -40.53 -22.66 70.05
C SER A 360 -42.05 -22.80 70.03
N GLU A 361 -42.63 -23.26 68.93
CA GLU A 361 -44.06 -23.58 68.86
C GLU A 361 -44.41 -24.75 69.79
N LEU A 362 -43.60 -25.82 69.79
CA LEU A 362 -43.75 -26.96 70.71
C LEU A 362 -43.57 -26.55 72.18
N GLU A 363 -42.62 -25.67 72.50
CA GLU A 363 -42.41 -25.13 73.85
C GLU A 363 -43.59 -24.27 74.30
N ASN A 364 -44.16 -23.45 73.42
CA ASN A 364 -45.38 -22.69 73.70
C ASN A 364 -46.57 -23.60 73.94
N ILE A 365 -46.75 -24.66 73.15
CA ILE A 365 -47.80 -25.67 73.36
C ILE A 365 -47.60 -26.36 74.72
N LEU A 366 -46.36 -26.70 75.09
CA LEU A 366 -46.00 -27.26 76.40
C LEU A 366 -46.30 -26.29 77.55
N ALA A 367 -45.99 -25.00 77.39
CA ALA A 367 -46.26 -23.96 78.37
C ALA A 367 -47.77 -23.74 78.58
N VAL A 368 -48.57 -23.76 77.49
CA VAL A 368 -50.03 -23.68 77.54
C VAL A 368 -50.62 -24.92 78.24
N LYS A 369 -50.14 -26.13 77.93
CA LYS A 369 -50.56 -27.37 78.62
C LYS A 369 -50.23 -27.34 80.12
N LYS A 370 -49.06 -26.82 80.48
CA LYS A 370 -48.63 -26.67 81.89
C LYS A 370 -49.50 -25.67 82.65
N LYS A 371 -49.93 -24.59 81.98
CA LYS A 371 -50.87 -23.60 82.55
C LYS A 371 -52.28 -24.19 82.75
N GLN A 372 -52.72 -25.06 81.85
CA GLN A 372 -53.99 -25.79 81.98
C GLN A 372 -53.97 -26.87 83.09
N SER A 373 -52.82 -27.50 83.38
CA SER A 373 -52.73 -28.47 84.48
C SER A 373 -52.75 -27.79 85.85
N ILE A 374 -52.12 -26.61 85.99
CA ILE A 374 -52.09 -25.82 87.25
C ILE A 374 -53.49 -25.27 87.59
N MET A 375 -54.32 -24.96 86.59
CA MET A 375 -55.73 -24.58 86.84
C MET A 375 -56.63 -25.76 87.22
N ARG A 376 -56.21 -27.02 87.00
CA ARG A 376 -56.98 -28.21 87.37
C ARG A 376 -56.72 -28.67 88.81
N ASP A 377 -55.59 -28.28 89.40
CA ASP A 377 -55.19 -28.65 90.78
C ASP A 377 -55.73 -27.71 91.88
N ASN A 378 -56.21 -26.50 91.53
CA ASN A 378 -56.69 -25.51 92.50
C ASN A 378 -58.19 -25.61 92.84
N SER A 379 -58.87 -26.68 92.43
CA SER A 379 -60.32 -26.88 92.62
C SER A 379 -60.68 -28.05 93.56
N THR A 380 -59.73 -28.60 94.31
CA THR A 380 -60.00 -29.68 95.29
C THR A 380 -59.43 -29.36 96.67
N SER A 381 -60.22 -28.68 97.50
CA SER A 381 -60.07 -28.71 98.97
C SER A 381 -61.45 -28.91 99.62
N HIS A 382 -61.66 -30.11 100.17
CA HIS A 382 -62.78 -30.47 101.06
C HIS A 382 -62.38 -30.21 102.52
N PRO A 383 -63.34 -29.81 103.38
CA PRO A 383 -63.32 -30.27 104.78
C PRO A 383 -64.77 -30.55 105.33
N PRO A 384 -64.96 -31.08 106.57
CA PRO A 384 -64.86 -32.50 106.91
C PRO A 384 -66.08 -33.05 107.72
N ALA A 385 -66.14 -34.39 107.81
CA ALA A 385 -66.80 -35.28 108.78
C ALA A 385 -68.01 -34.80 109.64
N GLY A 386 -69.12 -35.52 109.49
CA GLY A 386 -70.22 -35.61 110.46
C GLY A 386 -70.98 -36.94 110.28
N ASP A 387 -71.10 -37.70 111.36
CA ASP A 387 -71.76 -39.00 111.48
C ASP A 387 -73.23 -39.02 111.03
N ILE A 388 -73.75 -40.16 110.58
CA ILE A 388 -74.73 -40.99 111.32
C ILE A 388 -75.30 -42.11 110.40
N ASP A 389 -75.43 -43.26 111.05
CA ASP A 389 -75.97 -44.56 110.69
C ASP A 389 -77.41 -44.65 110.13
N LEU A 390 -77.61 -45.79 109.47
CA LEU A 390 -78.82 -46.61 109.28
C LEU A 390 -80.03 -46.02 108.52
N PHE A 391 -80.24 -46.52 107.29
CA PHE A 391 -81.27 -47.53 106.97
C PHE A 391 -80.87 -48.35 105.74
#